data_AF-A0A2E1HGZ0-F1
#
_entry.id   AF-A0A2E1HGZ0-F1
#
_cell.length_a   1.000
_cell.length_b   1.000
_cell.length_c   1.000
_cell.angle_alpha   90.00
_cell.angle_beta   90.00
_cell.angle_gamma   90.00
#
_symmetry.space_group_name_H-M   'P 1'
#
loop_
_entity.id
_entity.type
_entity.pdbx_description
1 polymer ?
#
loop_
_entity_poly.entity_id
_entity_poly.type
_entity_poly.pdbx_seq_one_letter_code
_entity_poly.pdbx_strand_id
1 'polypeptide(L)'
;MSDIIHTYDPAGLRERFPEMLQQAFDVSPPPGWVPLVARLLERIDPALAPEDRQSFRITQIKEKFGGLRCYHNGGEDIEMMVDAADEEAQRTCEVCGAPGRKRTGGWIAVRCDEHAEV
;
A
#
# COMPACT_ATOMS: atom_id res chain seq x y z
N MET A 1 -11.43 -18.57 16.73
CA MET A 1 -11.22 -18.42 15.27
C MET A 1 -11.69 -17.04 14.82
N SER A 2 -11.22 -15.94 15.45
CA SER A 2 -11.67 -14.59 15.08
C SER A 2 -10.71 -13.47 15.55
N ASP A 3 -9.41 -13.74 15.72
CA ASP A 3 -8.50 -12.75 16.35
C ASP A 3 -7.31 -12.32 15.47
N ILE A 4 -7.24 -12.74 14.20
CA ILE A 4 -6.08 -12.42 13.33
C ILE A 4 -6.35 -11.22 12.41
N ILE A 5 -7.62 -10.92 12.07
CA ILE A 5 -7.92 -9.85 11.10
C ILE A 5 -8.06 -8.47 11.77
N HIS A 6 -8.23 -8.39 13.10
CA HIS A 6 -8.37 -7.11 13.80
C HIS A 6 -7.05 -6.34 14.04
N THR A 7 -5.90 -6.93 13.71
CA THR A 7 -4.57 -6.44 14.15
C THR A 7 -3.51 -6.33 13.06
N TYR A 8 -3.83 -6.57 11.78
CA TYR A 8 -2.84 -6.40 10.71
C TYR A 8 -2.58 -4.90 10.47
N ASP A 9 -1.60 -4.36 11.20
CA ASP A 9 -1.00 -3.05 10.98
C ASP A 9 0.50 -3.25 10.68
N PRO A 10 0.86 -3.55 9.43
CA PRO A 10 2.23 -3.86 9.11
C PRO A 10 3.12 -2.65 9.40
N ALA A 11 4.17 -2.86 10.21
CA ALA A 11 5.12 -1.82 10.61
C ALA A 11 4.52 -0.61 11.37
N GLY A 12 3.38 -0.78 12.03
CA GLY A 12 2.78 0.28 12.86
C GLY A 12 2.34 1.51 12.06
N LEU A 13 1.93 1.32 10.80
CA LEU A 13 1.56 2.42 9.91
C LEU A 13 0.37 3.20 10.46
N ARG A 14 -0.58 2.57 11.13
CA ARG A 14 -1.72 3.28 11.74
C ARG A 14 -1.30 4.11 12.94
N GLU A 15 -0.37 3.62 13.75
CA GLU A 15 0.19 4.41 14.85
C GLU A 15 0.95 5.63 14.34
N ARG A 16 1.64 5.49 13.20
CA ARG A 16 2.40 6.56 12.55
C ARG A 16 1.52 7.56 11.80
N PHE A 17 0.39 7.11 11.24
CA PHE A 17 -0.49 7.90 10.39
C PHE A 17 -1.99 7.78 10.79
N PRO A 18 -2.35 8.09 12.05
CA PRO A 18 -3.68 7.81 12.59
C PRO A 18 -4.80 8.63 11.92
N GLU A 19 -4.50 9.84 11.44
CA GLU A 19 -5.48 10.69 10.77
C GLU A 19 -5.82 10.19 9.36
N MET A 20 -4.84 9.60 8.67
CA MET A 20 -5.03 9.05 7.33
C MET A 20 -5.67 7.66 7.36
N LEU A 21 -5.40 6.84 8.40
CA LEU A 21 -5.71 5.41 8.47
C LEU A 21 -6.67 5.04 9.62
N GLN A 22 -7.96 5.32 9.43
CA GLN A 22 -8.95 5.22 10.52
C GLN A 22 -9.57 3.84 10.73
N GLN A 23 -9.55 2.94 9.73
CA GLN A 23 -10.14 1.60 9.85
C GLN A 23 -9.10 0.49 9.73
N ALA A 24 -9.28 -0.58 10.51
CA ALA A 24 -8.31 -1.68 10.63
C ALA A 24 -8.21 -2.59 9.40
N PHE A 25 -9.31 -2.78 8.67
CA PHE A 25 -9.40 -3.71 7.54
C PHE A 25 -8.97 -3.08 6.21
N ASP A 26 -8.66 -1.78 6.24
CA ASP A 26 -8.42 -0.98 5.04
C ASP A 26 -6.94 -1.00 4.64
N VAL A 27 -6.02 -1.57 5.41
CA VAL A 27 -4.58 -1.54 5.08
C VAL A 27 -4.01 -2.94 5.10
N SER A 28 -3.88 -3.56 3.93
CA SER A 28 -3.29 -4.88 3.78
C SER A 28 -2.36 -4.98 2.56
N PRO A 29 -1.26 -4.21 2.53
CA PRO A 29 -0.25 -4.38 1.49
C PRO A 29 0.52 -5.70 1.71
N PRO A 30 1.01 -6.33 0.63
CA PRO A 30 1.95 -7.44 0.74
C PRO A 30 3.21 -7.06 1.56
N PRO A 31 3.82 -7.99 2.33
CA PRO A 31 4.95 -7.68 3.21
C PRO A 31 6.11 -6.95 2.52
N GLY A 32 6.47 -7.35 1.30
CA GLY A 32 7.53 -6.72 0.52
C GLY A 32 7.22 -5.30 0.06
N TRP A 33 5.96 -4.89 0.09
CA TRP A 33 5.52 -3.54 -0.30
C TRP A 33 5.30 -2.61 0.90
N VAL A 34 5.41 -3.09 2.13
CA VAL A 34 5.24 -2.26 3.34
C VAL A 34 6.18 -1.05 3.34
N PRO A 35 7.48 -1.16 3.02
CA PRO A 35 8.36 0.01 2.94
C PRO A 35 7.97 1.01 1.84
N LEU A 36 7.44 0.51 0.72
CA LEU A 36 6.96 1.34 -0.38
C LEU A 36 5.71 2.13 0.03
N VAL A 37 4.75 1.47 0.67
CA VAL A 37 3.55 2.11 1.22
C VAL A 37 3.91 3.14 2.29
N ALA A 38 4.88 2.84 3.17
CA ALA A 38 5.35 3.80 4.16
C ALA A 38 5.85 5.10 3.49
N ARG A 39 6.68 5.00 2.44
CA ARG A 39 7.17 6.16 1.70
C ARG A 39 6.06 6.91 0.97
N LEU A 40 5.04 6.22 0.47
CA LEU A 40 3.86 6.87 -0.11
C LEU A 40 3.15 7.73 0.94
N LEU A 41 2.88 7.19 2.13
CA LEU A 41 2.22 7.93 3.22
C LEU A 41 3.07 9.10 3.72
N GLU A 42 4.39 8.92 3.83
CA GLU A 42 5.35 9.99 4.19
C GLU A 42 5.38 11.13 3.17
N ARG A 43 5.03 10.87 1.90
CA ARG A 43 4.90 11.89 0.85
C ARG A 43 3.55 12.60 0.88
N ILE A 44 2.48 11.86 1.15
CA ILE A 44 1.11 12.40 1.20
C ILE A 44 0.94 13.35 2.39
N ASP A 45 1.35 12.95 3.59
CA ASP A 45 1.11 13.71 4.84
C ASP A 45 1.54 15.20 4.79
N PRO A 46 2.76 15.55 4.33
CA PRO A 46 3.16 16.95 4.19
C PRO A 46 2.49 17.66 3.00
N ALA A 47 2.00 16.93 1.99
CA ALA A 47 1.38 17.49 0.79
C ALA A 47 -0.08 17.93 1.01
N LEU A 48 -0.74 17.45 2.07
CA LEU A 48 -2.10 17.85 2.40
C LEU A 48 -2.16 19.32 2.87
N ALA A 49 -3.05 20.10 2.25
CA ALA A 49 -3.37 21.44 2.72
C ALA A 49 -3.98 21.37 4.14
N PRO A 50 -3.75 22.37 5.02
CA PRO A 50 -4.29 22.38 6.37
C PRO A 50 -5.80 22.12 6.47
N GLU A 51 -6.57 22.65 5.53
CA GLU A 51 -8.01 22.50 5.38
C GLU A 51 -8.45 21.07 5.02
N ASP A 52 -7.63 20.34 4.27
CA ASP A 52 -7.94 18.99 3.79
C ASP A 52 -7.50 17.91 4.80
N ARG A 53 -6.52 18.21 5.69
CA ARG A 53 -5.99 17.23 6.65
C ARG A 53 -7.07 16.58 7.50
N GLN A 54 -8.09 17.34 7.91
CA GLN A 54 -9.15 16.81 8.77
C GLN A 54 -10.12 15.89 8.04
N SER A 55 -10.29 16.05 6.73
CA SER A 55 -11.26 15.31 5.91
C SER A 55 -10.63 14.23 5.04
N PHE A 56 -9.32 14.30 4.78
CA PHE A 56 -8.59 13.35 3.95
C PHE A 56 -8.52 11.97 4.60
N ARG A 57 -8.87 10.93 3.85
CA ARG A 57 -8.90 9.54 4.29
C ARG A 57 -8.39 8.62 3.20
N ILE A 58 -7.63 7.62 3.61
CA ILE A 58 -7.39 6.42 2.83
C ILE A 58 -8.42 5.38 3.28
N THR A 59 -9.14 4.82 2.31
CA THR A 59 -10.21 3.82 2.53
C THR A 59 -9.78 2.42 2.17
N GLN A 60 -8.70 2.24 1.41
CA GLN A 60 -8.11 0.92 1.21
C GLN A 60 -6.68 1.00 0.69
N ILE A 61 -5.81 0.11 1.14
CA ILE A 61 -4.51 -0.22 0.59
C ILE A 61 -4.46 -1.73 0.40
N LYS A 62 -4.26 -2.19 -0.83
CA LYS A 62 -4.20 -3.62 -1.17
C LYS A 62 -3.39 -3.89 -2.42
N GLU A 63 -3.04 -5.16 -2.61
CA GLU A 63 -2.66 -5.69 -3.91
C GLU A 63 -3.91 -5.96 -4.77
N LYS A 64 -3.80 -5.70 -6.09
CA LYS A 64 -4.77 -6.14 -7.09
C LYS A 64 -4.12 -6.34 -8.45
N PHE A 65 -4.11 -7.57 -8.94
CA PHE A 65 -3.58 -7.99 -10.26
C PHE A 65 -2.11 -7.60 -10.50
N GLY A 66 -1.28 -7.75 -9.47
CA GLY A 66 0.14 -7.40 -9.47
C GLY A 66 0.39 -5.88 -9.40
N GLY A 67 -0.56 -5.10 -8.89
CA GLY A 67 -0.41 -3.67 -8.67
C GLY A 67 -0.88 -3.23 -7.28
N LEU A 68 -0.37 -2.09 -6.81
CA LEU A 68 -0.82 -1.43 -5.60
C LEU A 68 -2.12 -0.67 -5.87
N ARG A 69 -3.08 -0.78 -4.97
CA ARG A 69 -4.26 0.10 -4.93
C ARG A 69 -4.27 0.84 -3.62
N CYS A 70 -4.37 2.16 -3.68
CA CYS A 70 -4.56 3.03 -2.53
C CYS A 70 -5.78 3.91 -2.81
N TYR A 71 -6.96 3.52 -2.31
CA TYR A 71 -8.18 4.31 -2.45
C TYR A 71 -8.20 5.43 -1.41
N HIS A 72 -8.50 6.65 -1.85
CA HIS A 72 -8.59 7.83 -1.01
C HIS A 72 -9.65 8.81 -1.53
N ASN A 73 -9.93 9.85 -0.74
CA ASN A 73 -10.77 10.98 -1.14
C ASN A 73 -9.98 12.27 -1.48
N GLY A 74 -8.65 12.18 -1.60
CA GLY A 74 -7.80 13.29 -2.07
C GLY A 74 -7.92 13.61 -3.55
N GLY A 75 -7.30 14.71 -3.97
CA GLY A 75 -7.29 15.19 -5.36
C GLY A 75 -6.18 14.61 -6.25
N GLU A 76 -6.02 15.19 -7.44
CA GLU A 76 -5.11 14.73 -8.50
C GLU A 76 -3.65 14.61 -8.06
N ASP A 77 -3.16 15.54 -7.23
CA ASP A 77 -1.79 15.50 -6.72
C ASP A 77 -1.52 14.23 -5.89
N ILE A 78 -2.51 13.75 -5.13
CA ILE A 78 -2.39 12.52 -4.34
C ILE A 78 -2.48 11.30 -5.26
N GLU A 79 -3.37 11.32 -6.24
CA GLU A 79 -3.49 10.26 -7.24
C GLU A 79 -2.15 10.05 -7.98
N MET A 80 -1.48 11.14 -8.38
CA MET A 80 -0.15 11.08 -9.00
C MET A 80 0.91 10.42 -8.09
N MET A 81 0.84 10.63 -6.78
CA MET A 81 1.75 9.96 -5.83
C MET A 81 1.45 8.47 -5.72
N VAL A 82 0.16 8.10 -5.72
CA VAL A 82 -0.31 6.71 -5.72
C VAL A 82 0.10 6.00 -7.01
N ASP A 83 -0.06 6.62 -8.16
CA ASP A 83 0.34 6.07 -9.46
C ASP A 83 1.84 5.77 -9.50
N ALA A 84 2.67 6.72 -9.03
CA ALA A 84 4.11 6.50 -8.93
C ALA A 84 4.47 5.32 -8.00
N ALA A 85 3.70 5.13 -6.91
CA ALA A 85 3.88 4.01 -5.99
C ALA A 85 3.41 2.67 -6.63
N ASP A 86 2.32 2.67 -7.41
CA ASP A 86 1.87 1.49 -8.16
C ASP A 86 2.90 1.09 -9.22
N GLU A 87 3.43 2.04 -9.97
CA GLU A 87 4.49 1.78 -10.95
C GLU A 87 5.74 1.14 -10.32
N GLU A 88 6.10 1.55 -9.10
CA GLU A 88 7.19 0.94 -8.34
C GLU A 88 6.81 -0.47 -7.87
N ALA A 89 5.60 -0.66 -7.33
CA ALA A 89 5.08 -1.93 -6.84
C ALA A 89 5.07 -2.99 -7.96
N GLN A 90 4.72 -2.61 -9.18
CA GLN A 90 4.72 -3.47 -10.38
C GLN A 90 6.10 -4.06 -10.75
N ARG A 91 7.17 -3.55 -10.13
CA ARG A 91 8.57 -3.99 -10.32
C ARG A 91 9.22 -4.44 -9.00
N THR A 92 8.44 -4.59 -7.94
CA THR A 92 8.92 -4.90 -6.59
C THR A 92 8.29 -6.21 -6.13
N CYS A 93 9.10 -7.15 -5.63
CA CYS A 93 8.61 -8.41 -5.11
C CYS A 93 7.68 -8.17 -3.90
N GLU A 94 6.44 -8.62 -4.01
CA GLU A 94 5.41 -8.45 -2.99
C GLU A 94 5.71 -9.23 -1.69
N VAL A 95 6.62 -10.21 -1.73
CA VAL A 95 7.03 -11.02 -0.58
C VAL A 95 8.20 -10.38 0.18
N CYS A 96 9.27 -10.00 -0.52
CA CYS A 96 10.53 -9.58 0.13
C CYS A 96 11.00 -8.16 -0.22
N GLY A 97 10.37 -7.46 -1.17
CA GLY A 97 10.75 -6.11 -1.58
C GLY A 97 11.94 -6.02 -2.54
N ALA A 98 12.57 -7.14 -2.92
CA ALA A 98 13.62 -7.15 -3.96
C ALA A 98 13.04 -6.86 -5.36
N PRO A 99 13.85 -6.50 -6.37
CA PRO A 99 13.37 -6.35 -7.75
C PRO A 99 12.61 -7.59 -8.22
N GLY A 100 11.40 -7.38 -8.73
CA GLY A 100 10.47 -8.42 -9.15
C GLY A 100 9.92 -8.18 -10.54
N ARG A 101 9.25 -9.20 -11.08
CA ARG A 101 8.48 -9.08 -12.32
C ARG A 101 7.11 -9.72 -12.16
N LYS A 102 6.17 -9.26 -12.97
CA LYS A 102 4.82 -9.82 -13.04
C LYS A 102 4.88 -11.30 -13.39
N ARG A 103 4.27 -12.14 -12.55
CA ARG A 103 4.07 -13.57 -12.74
C ARG A 103 2.64 -13.81 -13.18
N THR A 104 2.49 -14.61 -14.22
CA THR A 104 1.20 -14.91 -14.86
C THR A 104 1.09 -16.41 -15.08
N GLY A 105 -0.13 -16.95 -15.15
CA GLY A 105 -0.37 -18.40 -15.23
C GLY A 105 -1.02 -19.00 -13.98
N GLY A 106 -1.42 -18.15 -13.04
CA GLY A 106 -2.12 -18.47 -11.79
C GLY A 106 -2.62 -17.18 -11.15
N TRP A 107 -2.48 -17.05 -9.83
CA TRP A 107 -2.64 -15.75 -9.17
C TRP A 107 -1.64 -14.74 -9.74
N ILE A 108 -2.13 -13.56 -10.15
CA ILE A 108 -1.25 -12.52 -10.72
C ILE A 108 -0.56 -11.81 -9.58
N ALA A 109 0.77 -11.82 -9.60
CA ALA A 109 1.62 -11.30 -8.54
C ALA A 109 2.91 -10.70 -9.10
N VAL A 110 3.62 -9.89 -8.31
CA VAL A 110 4.96 -9.40 -8.68
C VAL A 110 5.99 -10.05 -7.77
N ARG A 111 6.87 -10.88 -8.33
CA ARG A 111 7.80 -11.70 -7.55
C ARG A 111 9.19 -11.77 -8.17
N CYS A 112 10.23 -11.78 -7.32
CA CYS A 112 11.59 -12.10 -7.74
C CYS A 112 11.69 -13.58 -8.12
N ASP A 113 12.86 -14.05 -8.56
CA ASP A 113 13.03 -15.47 -8.95
C ASP A 113 12.97 -16.42 -7.76
N GLU A 114 13.46 -16.00 -6.61
CA GLU A 114 13.41 -16.79 -5.36
C GLU A 114 11.97 -17.04 -4.87
N HIS A 115 11.08 -16.07 -5.10
CA HIS A 115 9.67 -16.16 -4.68
C HIS A 115 8.73 -16.44 -5.85
N ALA A 116 9.20 -16.96 -7.00
CA ALA A 116 8.35 -17.10 -8.20
C ALA A 116 7.04 -17.87 -7.94
N GLU A 117 7.08 -18.88 -7.07
CA GLU A 117 5.98 -19.82 -6.79
C GLU A 117 5.30 -19.61 -5.42
N VAL A 118 5.68 -18.57 -4.67
CA VAL A 118 5.14 -18.27 -3.31
C VAL A 118 3.98 -17.30 -3.38
#